data_AF-A0A537HE19-F1
#
_entry.id   AF-A0A537HE19-F1
#
_cell.length_a   1.000
_cell.length_b   1.000
_cell.length_c   1.000
_cell.angle_alpha   90.00
_cell.angle_beta   90.00
_cell.angle_gamma   90.00
#
_symmetry.space_group_name_H-M   'P 1'
#
loop_
_entity.id
_entity.type
_entity.pdbx_description
1 polymer ?
#
loop_
_entity_poly.entity_id
_entity_poly.type
_entity_poly.pdbx_seq_one_letter_code
_entity_poly.pdbx_strand_id
1 'polypeptide(L)'
;MRSSEATPSILTLGHSTRTLEGLIRLLKAHGVELVVDVRTIPRSKRNPQFNQESLPGSLRTSGIDYVHLKELGGLRHPRVDSENRAWRNLSFRGFADYMQTAEFEAGLERLIILSHERFVAIMCAEA
;
A
#
# COMPACT_ATOMS: atom_id res chain seq x y z
N MET A 1 -9.49 4.37 28.04
CA MET A 1 -8.60 5.53 28.14
C MET A 1 -7.21 5.10 27.73
N ARG A 2 -6.79 5.32 26.46
CA ARG A 2 -5.37 5.23 26.07
C ARG A 2 -4.85 6.66 26.05
N SER A 3 -4.03 6.98 27.04
CA SER A 3 -3.27 8.23 27.11
C SER A 3 -1.80 7.91 26.84
N SER A 4 -1.34 8.26 25.65
CA SER A 4 0.03 8.64 25.27
C SER A 4 -0.04 8.93 23.76
N GLU A 5 0.63 9.95 23.24
CA GLU A 5 0.80 10.13 21.79
C GLU A 5 1.41 8.86 21.19
N ALA A 6 0.56 7.96 20.72
CA ALA A 6 1.01 6.75 20.06
C ALA A 6 1.40 7.15 18.65
N THR A 7 2.70 7.09 18.34
CA THR A 7 3.18 7.24 16.98
C THR A 7 2.36 6.33 16.07
N PRO A 8 1.73 6.86 15.00
CA PRO A 8 0.94 6.05 14.10
C PRO A 8 1.81 4.90 13.58
N SER A 9 1.33 3.68 13.79
CA SER A 9 2.03 2.47 13.40
C SER A 9 1.40 1.95 12.12
N ILE A 10 2.14 2.01 11.02
CA ILE A 10 1.73 1.50 9.71
C ILE A 10 2.40 0.15 9.50
N LEU A 11 1.60 -0.89 9.25
CA LEU A 11 2.12 -2.21 8.88
C LEU A 11 2.33 -2.31 7.37
N THR A 12 3.28 -3.13 6.94
CA THR A 12 3.50 -3.43 5.53
C THR A 12 3.06 -4.86 5.21
N LEU A 13 2.37 -5.05 4.09
CA LEU A 13 1.86 -6.34 3.64
C LEU A 13 2.22 -6.59 2.18
N GLY A 14 2.83 -7.75 1.92
CA GLY A 14 2.87 -8.34 0.59
C GLY A 14 1.88 -9.50 0.49
N HIS A 15 1.09 -9.55 -0.60
CA HIS A 15 0.13 -10.64 -0.79
C HIS A 15 0.77 -11.91 -1.39
N SER A 16 1.86 -11.77 -2.17
CA SER A 16 2.55 -12.87 -2.86
C SER A 16 1.55 -13.86 -3.49
N THR A 17 1.69 -15.16 -3.22
CA THR A 17 0.76 -16.24 -3.61
C THR A 17 -0.10 -16.73 -2.44
N ARG A 18 -0.34 -15.90 -1.41
CA ARG A 18 -1.18 -16.28 -0.26
C ARG A 18 -2.62 -16.53 -0.70
N THR A 19 -3.31 -17.39 0.04
CA THR A 19 -4.77 -17.49 -0.07
C THR A 19 -5.41 -16.22 0.52
N LEU A 20 -6.60 -15.86 0.02
CA LEU A 20 -7.38 -14.74 0.57
C LEU A 20 -7.67 -14.93 2.06
N GLU A 21 -8.06 -16.15 2.46
CA GLU A 21 -8.32 -16.49 3.86
C GLU A 21 -7.08 -16.32 4.74
N GLY A 22 -5.91 -16.78 4.26
CA GLY A 22 -4.65 -16.63 4.98
C GLY A 22 -4.25 -15.18 5.16
N LEU A 23 -4.48 -14.33 4.14
CA LEU A 23 -4.25 -12.89 4.22
C LEU A 23 -5.19 -12.22 5.22
N ILE A 24 -6.49 -12.52 5.18
CA ILE A 24 -7.47 -12.00 6.14
C ILE A 24 -7.12 -12.42 7.58
N ARG A 25 -6.73 -13.68 7.78
CA ARG A 25 -6.33 -14.18 9.10
C ARG A 25 -5.12 -13.42 9.64
N LEU A 26 -4.12 -13.16 8.80
CA LEU A 26 -2.94 -12.36 9.18
C LEU A 26 -3.33 -10.93 9.56
N LEU A 27 -4.15 -10.26 8.75
CA LEU A 27 -4.63 -8.91 9.03
C LEU A 27 -5.37 -8.84 10.38
N LYS A 28 -6.28 -9.79 10.64
CA LYS A 28 -7.01 -9.88 11.90
C LYS A 28 -6.11 -10.17 13.10
N ALA A 29 -5.12 -11.05 12.94
CA ALA A 29 -4.19 -11.39 14.02
C ALA A 29 -3.39 -10.16 14.49
N HIS A 30 -3.16 -9.21 13.60
CA HIS A 30 -2.53 -7.93 13.92
C HIS A 30 -3.52 -6.80 14.22
N GLY A 31 -4.83 -7.03 14.12
CA GLY A 31 -5.85 -6.02 14.41
C GLY A 31 -5.99 -4.94 13.34
N VAL A 32 -5.61 -5.22 12.09
CA VAL A 32 -5.71 -4.26 10.99
C VAL A 32 -7.17 -3.98 10.66
N GLU A 33 -7.52 -2.70 10.62
CA GLU A 33 -8.86 -2.20 10.31
C GLU A 33 -8.97 -1.69 8.88
N LEU A 34 -7.86 -1.24 8.28
CA LEU A 34 -7.83 -0.65 6.95
C LEU A 34 -6.64 -1.18 6.14
N VAL A 35 -6.92 -1.72 4.95
CA VAL A 35 -5.90 -2.01 3.94
C VAL A 35 -5.78 -0.83 2.99
N VAL A 36 -4.60 -0.23 2.91
CA VAL A 36 -4.22 0.78 1.92
C VAL A 36 -3.47 0.08 0.79
N ASP A 37 -4.13 -0.14 -0.34
CA ASP A 37 -3.50 -0.71 -1.52
C ASP A 37 -2.73 0.37 -2.27
N VAL A 38 -1.41 0.20 -2.39
CA VAL A 38 -0.54 1.16 -3.10
C VAL A 38 -0.16 0.67 -4.50
N ARG A 39 -0.67 -0.49 -4.93
CA ARG A 39 -0.32 -1.07 -6.23
C ARG A 39 -0.78 -0.14 -7.34
N THR A 40 0.14 0.28 -8.22
CA THR A 40 -0.22 1.08 -9.40
C THR A 40 -1.17 0.33 -10.33
N ILE A 41 -1.03 -0.99 -10.40
CA ILE A 41 -1.92 -1.88 -11.17
C ILE A 41 -2.40 -2.99 -10.22
N PRO A 42 -3.53 -2.82 -9.52
CA PRO A 42 -4.08 -3.80 -8.58
C PRO A 42 -4.89 -4.89 -9.33
N ARG A 43 -4.28 -5.49 -10.37
CA ARG A 43 -4.87 -6.56 -11.18
C ARG A 43 -3.86 -7.65 -11.51
N SER A 44 -4.30 -8.90 -11.40
CA SER A 44 -3.53 -10.10 -11.70
C SER A 44 -4.43 -11.22 -12.23
N LYS A 45 -3.98 -11.90 -13.28
CA LYS A 45 -4.61 -13.16 -13.72
C LYS A 45 -4.24 -14.35 -12.82
N ARG A 46 -3.06 -14.32 -12.22
CA ARG A 46 -2.54 -15.41 -11.35
C ARG A 46 -3.17 -15.38 -9.96
N ASN A 47 -3.40 -14.18 -9.43
CA ASN A 47 -3.99 -13.98 -8.10
C ASN A 47 -5.25 -13.11 -8.19
N PRO A 48 -6.32 -13.56 -8.87
CA PRO A 48 -7.51 -12.74 -9.12
C PRO A 48 -8.25 -12.36 -7.82
N GLN A 49 -8.08 -13.12 -6.74
CA GLN A 49 -8.66 -12.81 -5.42
C GLN A 49 -8.16 -11.49 -4.83
N PHE A 50 -6.99 -11.00 -5.27
CA PHE A 50 -6.43 -9.72 -4.84
C PHE A 50 -6.66 -8.60 -5.84
N ASN A 51 -7.50 -8.80 -6.86
CA ASN A 51 -7.86 -7.73 -7.79
C ASN A 51 -8.73 -6.68 -7.11
N GLN A 52 -8.61 -5.43 -7.54
CA GLN A 52 -9.38 -4.31 -7.00
C GLN A 52 -10.90 -4.53 -7.10
N GLU A 53 -11.36 -5.30 -8.09
CA GLU A 53 -12.77 -5.62 -8.28
C GLU A 53 -13.31 -6.65 -7.26
N SER A 54 -12.45 -7.42 -6.58
CA SER A 54 -12.85 -8.52 -5.69
C SER A 54 -12.43 -8.29 -4.24
N LEU A 55 -11.19 -7.85 -4.02
CA LEU A 55 -10.59 -7.73 -2.69
C LEU A 55 -11.38 -6.83 -1.72
N PRO A 56 -11.89 -5.65 -2.12
CA PRO A 56 -12.62 -4.78 -1.18
C PRO A 56 -13.88 -5.45 -0.62
N GLY A 57 -14.60 -6.23 -1.44
CA GLY A 57 -15.78 -6.97 -0.99
C GLY A 57 -15.41 -8.04 0.03
N SER A 58 -14.35 -8.81 -0.24
CA SER A 58 -13.87 -9.86 0.68
C SER A 58 -13.37 -9.32 2.01
N LEU A 59 -12.64 -8.20 2.01
CA LEU A 59 -12.17 -7.53 3.22
C LEU A 59 -13.35 -6.98 4.03
N ARG A 60 -14.33 -6.35 3.37
CA ARG A 60 -15.51 -5.78 4.02
C ARG A 60 -16.32 -6.84 4.78
N THR A 61 -16.54 -8.01 4.19
CA THR A 61 -17.22 -9.14 4.86
C THR A 61 -16.47 -9.59 6.13
N SER A 62 -15.17 -9.31 6.21
CA SER A 62 -14.33 -9.61 7.35
C SER A 62 -14.18 -8.47 8.35
N GLY A 63 -14.85 -7.33 8.14
CA GLY A 63 -14.76 -6.14 8.99
C GLY A 63 -13.52 -5.28 8.74
N ILE A 64 -12.88 -5.41 7.57
CA ILE A 64 -11.67 -4.67 7.20
C ILE A 64 -12.02 -3.77 6.02
N ASP A 65 -11.75 -2.48 6.14
CA ASP A 65 -11.95 -1.52 5.06
C ASP A 65 -10.79 -1.53 4.07
N TYR A 66 -11.02 -0.93 2.90
CA TYR A 66 -10.07 -0.87 1.79
C TYR A 66 -10.05 0.52 1.18
N VAL A 67 -8.86 1.02 0.89
CA VAL A 67 -8.65 2.22 0.08
C VAL A 67 -7.49 1.99 -0.89
N HIS A 68 -7.60 2.54 -2.10
CA HIS A 68 -6.54 2.49 -3.11
C HIS A 68 -5.84 3.86 -3.18
N LEU A 69 -4.54 3.89 -2.85
CA LEU A 69 -3.67 5.07 -2.93
C LEU A 69 -2.55 4.82 -3.94
N LYS A 70 -2.88 4.92 -5.23
CA LYS A 70 -1.94 4.68 -6.34
C LYS A 70 -0.75 5.64 -6.33
N GLU A 71 -0.90 6.79 -5.67
CA GLU A 71 0.08 7.85 -5.48
C GLU A 71 1.30 7.34 -4.69
N LEU A 72 1.17 6.26 -3.94
CA LEU A 72 2.27 5.64 -3.20
C LEU A 72 2.87 4.42 -3.91
N GLY A 73 2.50 4.20 -5.18
CA GLY A 73 2.92 3.04 -5.96
C GLY A 73 4.29 3.19 -6.63
N GLY A 74 5.04 2.08 -6.66
CA GLY A 74 6.43 2.05 -7.16
C GLY A 74 6.63 1.99 -8.68
N LEU A 75 5.60 1.67 -9.47
CA LEU A 75 5.75 1.51 -10.92
C LEU A 75 5.82 2.89 -11.59
N ARG A 76 7.04 3.38 -11.82
CA ARG A 76 7.34 4.72 -12.35
C ARG A 76 8.49 4.68 -13.35
N HIS A 77 8.51 5.65 -14.25
CA HIS A 77 9.60 5.82 -15.22
C HIS A 77 10.54 6.95 -14.78
N PRO A 78 11.86 6.78 -14.97
CA PRO A 78 12.83 7.82 -14.64
C PRO A 78 12.65 9.04 -15.54
N ARG A 79 12.92 10.21 -14.96
CA ARG A 79 12.99 11.46 -15.72
C ARG A 79 14.32 11.55 -16.46
N VAL A 80 14.33 12.24 -17.60
CA VAL A 80 15.54 12.42 -18.42
C VAL A 80 16.61 13.20 -17.64
N ASP A 81 16.17 14.18 -16.88
CA ASP A 81 16.94 15.07 -16.01
C ASP A 81 17.05 14.57 -14.57
N SER A 82 16.81 13.29 -14.32
CA SER A 82 16.90 12.68 -12.99
C SER A 82 18.23 13.01 -12.29
N GLU A 83 18.12 13.53 -11.07
CA GLU A 83 19.22 13.74 -10.13
C GLU A 83 19.61 12.43 -9.42
N ASN A 84 18.70 11.45 -9.41
CA ASN A 84 18.81 10.13 -8.76
C ASN A 84 19.70 9.13 -9.54
N ARG A 85 20.79 9.61 -10.14
CA ARG A 85 21.66 8.83 -11.06
C ARG A 85 22.44 7.71 -10.39
N ALA A 86 22.58 7.73 -9.06
CA ALA A 86 23.21 6.67 -8.29
C ALA A 86 22.46 5.33 -8.41
N TRP A 87 21.15 5.36 -8.64
CA TRP A 87 20.36 4.15 -8.89
C TRP A 87 20.70 3.56 -10.26
N ARG A 88 21.24 2.35 -10.28
CA ARG A 88 21.52 1.59 -11.51
C ARG A 88 20.26 0.99 -12.13
N ASN A 89 19.30 0.60 -11.30
CA ASN A 89 18.00 0.09 -11.74
C ASN A 89 17.10 1.27 -12.15
N LEU A 90 16.64 1.28 -13.39
CA LEU A 90 15.82 2.38 -13.94
C LEU A 90 14.47 2.52 -13.24
N SER A 91 13.85 1.43 -12.79
CA SER A 91 12.59 1.47 -12.05
C SER A 91 12.78 2.09 -10.67
N PHE A 92 13.89 1.79 -9.96
CA PHE A 92 14.19 2.43 -8.68
C PHE A 92 14.51 3.91 -8.84
N ARG A 93 15.23 4.28 -9.91
CA ARG A 93 15.43 5.68 -10.27
C ARG A 93 14.10 6.39 -10.53
N GLY A 94 13.23 5.78 -11.33
CA GLY A 94 11.90 6.33 -11.62
C GLY A 94 11.03 6.50 -10.40
N PHE A 95 11.09 5.56 -9.45
CA PHE A 95 10.39 5.72 -8.19
C PHE A 95 11.01 6.85 -7.34
N ALA A 96 12.34 6.94 -7.26
CA ALA A 96 13.01 8.03 -6.55
C ALA A 96 12.68 9.42 -7.11
N ASP A 97 12.66 9.57 -8.44
CA ASP A 97 12.23 10.81 -9.10
C ASP A 97 10.76 11.14 -8.79
N TYR A 98 9.92 10.11 -8.69
CA TYR A 98 8.51 10.27 -8.39
C TYR A 98 8.23 10.61 -6.92
N MET A 99 9.04 10.10 -5.98
CA MET A 99 8.93 10.46 -4.55
C MET A 99 9.16 11.96 -4.30
N GLN A 100 9.74 12.69 -5.25
CA GLN A 100 10.01 14.12 -5.17
C GLN A 100 8.85 14.98 -5.71
N THR A 101 7.70 14.38 -6.07
CA THR A 101 6.56 15.15 -6.60
C THR A 101 5.51 15.48 -5.55
N ALA A 102 4.74 16.54 -5.80
CA ALA A 102 3.64 16.95 -4.94
C ALA A 102 2.55 15.87 -4.84
N GLU A 103 2.36 15.06 -5.87
CA GLU A 103 1.41 13.94 -5.85
C GLU A 103 1.83 12.84 -4.86
N PHE A 104 3.12 12.53 -4.78
CA PHE A 104 3.61 11.57 -3.80
C PHE A 104 3.46 12.11 -2.37
N GLU A 105 3.83 13.38 -2.16
CA GLU A 105 3.69 14.06 -0.87
C GLU A 105 2.23 14.05 -0.40
N ALA A 106 1.28 14.43 -1.26
CA ALA A 106 -0.14 14.41 -0.93
C ALA A 106 -0.66 12.98 -0.62
N GLY A 107 -0.13 11.96 -1.30
CA GLY A 107 -0.42 10.56 -1.00
C GLY A 107 0.10 10.13 0.38
N LEU A 108 1.30 10.61 0.75
CA LEU A 108 1.94 10.32 2.03
C LEU A 108 1.21 11.00 3.19
N GLU A 109 0.86 12.28 3.05
CA GLU A 109 0.04 13.02 4.01
C GLU A 109 -1.29 12.31 4.26
N ARG A 110 -1.96 11.86 3.19
CA ARG A 110 -3.21 11.11 3.30
C ARG A 110 -3.03 9.79 4.06
N LEU A 111 -1.95 9.06 3.81
CA LEU A 111 -1.63 7.83 4.55
C LEU A 111 -1.40 8.12 6.04
N ILE A 112 -0.66 9.19 6.36
CA ILE A 112 -0.40 9.61 7.74
C ILE A 112 -1.73 9.92 8.45
N ILE A 113 -2.61 10.71 7.84
CA ILE A 113 -3.94 11.01 8.40
C ILE A 113 -4.73 9.73 8.69
N LEU A 114 -4.82 8.81 7.72
CA LEU A 114 -5.52 7.53 7.91
C LEU A 114 -4.93 6.70 9.05
N SER A 115 -3.61 6.73 9.22
CA SER A 115 -2.92 5.98 10.28
C SER A 115 -3.12 6.53 11.70
N HIS A 116 -3.59 7.78 11.82
CA HIS A 116 -4.03 8.33 13.11
C HIS A 116 -5.45 7.92 13.47
N GLU A 117 -6.30 7.61 12.48
CA GLU A 117 -7.71 7.25 12.69
C GLU A 117 -7.94 5.75 12.85
N ARG A 118 -7.11 4.92 12.20
CA ARG A 118 -7.28 3.46 12.07
C ARG A 118 -5.96 2.73 12.19
N PHE A 119 -6.01 1.44 12.52
CA PHE A 119 -4.84 0.57 12.37
C PHE A 119 -4.68 0.11 10.92
N VAL A 120 -3.63 0.61 10.26
CA VAL A 120 -3.45 0.53 8.81
C VAL A 120 -2.38 -0.50 8.41
N ALA A 121 -2.67 -1.26 7.35
CA ALA A 121 -1.64 -1.98 6.59
C ALA A 121 -1.54 -1.46 5.15
N ILE A 122 -0.35 -1.05 4.72
CA ILE A 122 -0.07 -0.76 3.31
C ILE A 122 0.20 -2.07 2.57
N MET A 123 -0.52 -2.31 1.48
CA MET A 123 -0.39 -3.51 0.66
C MET A 123 0.27 -3.18 -0.67
N CYS A 124 1.37 -3.88 -0.97
CA CYS A 124 2.07 -3.81 -2.24
C CYS A 124 1.93 -5.13 -3.03
N ALA A 125 2.31 -5.12 -4.29
CA ALA A 125 2.47 -6.32 -5.09
C ALA A 125 3.85 -6.91 -4.76
N GLU A 126 3.87 -8.00 -4.00
CA GLU A 126 5.06 -8.81 -3.80
C GLU A 126 5.04 -9.92 -4.86
N ALA A 127 6.11 -10.03 -5.64
CA ALA A 127 6.37 -11.10 -6.61
C ALA A 127 7.83 -11.51 -6.53
#